data_AF-A0T327-F1
#
_entry.id   AF-A0T327-F1
#
_cell.length_a   1.000
_cell.length_b   1.000
_cell.length_c   1.000
_cell.angle_alpha   90.00
_cell.angle_beta   90.00
_cell.angle_gamma   90.00
#
_symmetry.space_group_name_H-M   'P 1'
#
loop_
_entity.id
_entity.type
_entity.pdbx_description
1 polymer ?
#
loop_
_entity_poly.entity_id
_entity_poly.type
_entity_poly.pdbx_seq_one_letter_code
_entity_poly.pdbx_strand_id
1 'polypeptide(L)'
;LLAVPAVRWRAGVRARPNAAGSAGAGRGRLFFRAAAARPVATAVQAEQEDGEEEEEVVVEERYALGGACRVLAGMPAPLGATALHGGVNFAVYSSGASAASLCLFTPDDLKAETVTEEVPLDPLLNLTGNVWHVFIHGDQLHDMLYGYRFDGVFAPERGQYYDVSNIVVDPYAKAVVSRGKYGVPGPGDNCWPQMAGMIPLPHSTFNWQGDLPLKYHQKDLVIYEMHLRGFTKHDSSNAKHPGTYIGAVSKLDHLKELGVNCIELMPCHEFNELEYFSSSSKMNFWGYSTINFFSPMARYSSSGIRDSGRGAINEFKTFVREAHKRGIE
;
A
#
# COMPACT_ATOMS: atom_id res chain seq x y z
N LEU A 1 11.88 -23.95 -13.05
CA LEU A 1 11.44 -24.88 -11.99
C LEU A 1 10.83 -24.05 -10.87
N LEU A 2 9.59 -23.60 -11.05
CA LEU A 2 8.87 -22.76 -10.09
C LEU A 2 8.05 -23.66 -9.19
N ALA A 3 8.37 -23.65 -7.90
CA ALA A 3 7.63 -24.35 -6.87
C ALA A 3 6.39 -23.54 -6.48
N VAL A 4 5.21 -24.11 -6.70
CA VAL A 4 3.92 -23.62 -6.22
C VAL A 4 3.75 -24.15 -4.78
N PRO A 5 3.51 -23.30 -3.76
CA PRO A 5 3.12 -23.81 -2.45
C PRO A 5 1.67 -24.27 -2.49
N ALA A 6 1.46 -25.54 -2.17
CA ALA A 6 0.14 -26.13 -1.98
C ALA A 6 -0.52 -25.57 -0.70
N VAL A 7 -1.54 -24.73 -0.85
CA VAL A 7 -2.41 -24.34 0.27
C VAL A 7 -3.53 -25.37 0.40
N ARG A 8 -3.45 -26.20 1.44
CA ARG A 8 -4.55 -27.08 1.88
C ARG A 8 -5.63 -26.24 2.56
N TRP A 9 -6.74 -26.02 1.88
CA TRP A 9 -7.97 -25.51 2.51
C TRP A 9 -8.75 -26.65 3.15
N ARG A 10 -9.08 -26.51 4.44
CA ARG A 10 -10.09 -27.34 5.12
C ARG A 10 -11.46 -26.74 4.83
N ALA A 11 -12.29 -27.47 4.08
CA ALA A 11 -13.69 -27.13 3.86
C ALA A 11 -14.50 -27.32 5.16
N GLY A 12 -14.99 -26.24 5.74
CA GLY A 12 -16.02 -26.26 6.77
C GLY A 12 -17.39 -26.42 6.11
N VAL A 13 -17.86 -27.67 5.97
CA VAL A 13 -19.21 -27.98 5.52
C VAL A 13 -20.19 -27.63 6.65
N ARG A 14 -20.97 -26.55 6.50
CA ARG A 14 -22.22 -26.37 7.25
C ARG A 14 -23.35 -27.00 6.42
N ALA A 15 -23.79 -28.17 6.87
CA ALA A 15 -24.98 -28.84 6.35
C ALA A 15 -26.24 -27.98 6.63
N ARG A 16 -27.06 -27.78 5.59
CA ARG A 16 -28.46 -27.36 5.74
C ARG A 16 -29.33 -28.62 5.91
N PRO A 17 -30.29 -28.66 6.83
CA PRO A 17 -31.33 -29.68 6.80
C PRO A 17 -32.44 -29.31 5.80
N ASN A 18 -32.97 -30.35 5.15
CA ASN A 18 -34.01 -30.32 4.13
C ASN A 18 -35.40 -29.97 4.69
N ALA A 19 -36.23 -29.49 3.76
CA ALA A 19 -37.61 -29.04 3.92
C ALA A 19 -38.62 -30.14 4.32
N ALA A 20 -39.67 -29.70 5.02
CA ALA A 20 -41.02 -30.28 4.97
C ALA A 20 -42.03 -29.12 5.08
N GLY A 21 -43.03 -29.10 4.20
CA GLY A 21 -43.85 -27.93 3.88
C GLY A 21 -45.03 -27.64 4.80
N SER A 22 -45.66 -26.49 4.57
CA SER A 22 -47.12 -26.32 4.54
C SER A 22 -47.47 -24.94 3.97
N ALA A 23 -48.62 -24.88 3.30
CA ALA A 23 -49.15 -23.74 2.58
C ALA A 23 -49.56 -22.57 3.50
N GLY A 24 -49.43 -21.35 3.00
CA GLY A 24 -49.96 -20.16 3.65
C GLY A 24 -49.84 -18.94 2.75
N ALA A 25 -50.96 -18.52 2.17
CA ALA A 25 -51.07 -17.33 1.34
C ALA A 25 -50.77 -16.06 2.15
N GLY A 26 -49.93 -15.17 1.61
CA GLY A 26 -49.63 -13.87 2.20
C GLY A 26 -48.96 -12.95 1.19
N ARG A 27 -49.75 -12.05 0.60
CA ARG A 27 -49.28 -11.01 -0.32
C ARG A 27 -48.37 -10.02 0.41
N GLY A 28 -47.15 -9.81 -0.12
CA GLY A 28 -46.26 -8.73 0.27
C GLY A 28 -45.16 -8.54 -0.78
N ARG A 29 -45.43 -7.75 -1.83
CA ARG A 29 -44.43 -7.36 -2.83
C ARG A 29 -43.65 -6.15 -2.32
N LEU A 30 -42.35 -6.33 -2.06
CA LEU A 30 -41.37 -5.25 -1.96
C LEU A 30 -40.93 -4.86 -3.38
N PHE A 31 -41.11 -3.59 -3.73
CA PHE A 31 -40.73 -3.02 -5.02
C PHE A 31 -39.24 -2.68 -5.03
N PHE A 32 -38.47 -3.31 -5.92
CA PHE A 32 -37.23 -2.74 -6.45
C PHE A 32 -37.56 -1.99 -7.74
N ARG A 33 -37.27 -0.68 -7.78
CA ARG A 33 -37.36 0.13 -9.00
C ARG A 33 -36.13 -0.16 -9.87
N ALA A 34 -36.32 -0.99 -10.90
CA ALA A 34 -35.45 -0.98 -12.08
C ALA A 34 -35.93 0.16 -13.00
N ALA A 35 -35.04 1.10 -13.36
CA ALA A 35 -35.33 2.09 -14.38
C ALA A 35 -35.32 1.38 -15.75
N ALA A 36 -36.51 1.17 -16.32
CA ALA A 36 -36.68 0.63 -17.65
C ALA A 36 -36.52 1.73 -18.71
N ALA A 37 -35.75 1.43 -19.75
CA ALA A 37 -35.61 2.23 -20.96
C ALA A 37 -36.98 2.50 -21.61
N ARG A 38 -37.21 3.74 -22.05
CA ARG A 38 -38.43 4.16 -22.74
C ARG A 38 -38.32 3.92 -24.26
N PRO A 39 -39.43 3.59 -24.94
CA PRO A 39 -39.45 3.35 -26.38
C PRO A 39 -39.46 4.67 -27.16
N VAL A 40 -38.73 4.69 -28.28
CA VAL A 40 -38.69 5.79 -29.25
C VAL A 40 -39.99 5.76 -30.05
N ALA A 41 -40.74 6.87 -30.01
CA ALA A 41 -41.86 7.12 -30.91
C ALA A 41 -41.38 7.99 -32.08
N THR A 42 -41.75 7.56 -33.28
CA THR A 42 -41.60 8.25 -34.57
C THR A 42 -42.08 9.69 -34.53
N ALA A 43 -41.26 10.62 -35.02
CA ALA A 43 -41.67 11.97 -35.37
C ALA A 43 -41.25 12.30 -36.82
N VAL A 44 -42.21 12.93 -37.49
CA VAL A 44 -42.27 13.31 -38.90
C VAL A 44 -41.32 14.48 -39.19
N GLN A 45 -40.79 14.52 -40.42
CA GLN A 45 -39.91 15.56 -40.94
C GLN A 45 -40.49 16.99 -40.82
N ALA A 46 -39.67 17.92 -40.34
CA ALA A 46 -39.67 19.32 -40.74
C ALA A 46 -38.23 19.85 -40.63
N GLU A 47 -37.76 20.51 -41.69
CA GLU A 47 -36.38 20.98 -41.89
C GLU A 47 -36.09 22.32 -41.20
N GLN A 48 -34.79 22.55 -40.90
CA GLN A 48 -34.09 23.81 -40.56
C GLN A 48 -34.43 24.40 -39.17
N GLU A 49 -33.47 24.76 -38.30
CA GLU A 49 -32.19 25.46 -38.49
C GLU A 49 -31.06 24.90 -37.59
N ASP A 50 -29.81 24.85 -38.10
CA ASP A 50 -28.60 24.50 -37.33
C ASP A 50 -28.31 25.56 -36.26
N GLY A 51 -28.73 25.29 -35.04
CA GLY A 51 -28.18 25.88 -33.82
C GLY A 51 -27.22 24.88 -33.19
N GLU A 52 -25.93 25.22 -33.15
CA GLU A 52 -24.95 24.51 -32.33
C GLU A 52 -25.35 24.68 -30.85
N GLU A 53 -26.13 23.73 -30.33
CA GLU A 53 -26.30 23.57 -28.89
C GLU A 53 -24.98 23.04 -28.34
N GLU A 54 -24.15 23.94 -27.79
CA GLU A 54 -23.07 23.56 -26.89
C GLU A 54 -23.69 22.79 -25.71
N GLU A 55 -23.61 21.47 -25.72
CA GLU A 55 -23.85 20.67 -24.50
C GLU A 55 -22.83 21.15 -23.45
N GLU A 56 -23.27 22.03 -22.55
CA GLU A 56 -22.54 22.35 -21.33
C GLU A 56 -22.33 21.05 -20.56
N VAL A 57 -21.13 20.46 -20.69
CA VAL A 57 -20.71 19.35 -19.84
C VAL A 57 -20.59 19.91 -18.42
N VAL A 58 -21.67 19.78 -17.64
CA VAL A 58 -21.67 20.10 -16.22
C VAL A 58 -20.73 19.11 -15.54
N VAL A 59 -19.47 19.48 -15.37
CA VAL A 59 -18.51 18.71 -14.60
C VAL A 59 -18.92 18.82 -13.14
N GLU A 60 -19.62 17.82 -12.62
CA GLU A 60 -19.95 17.77 -11.20
C GLU A 60 -18.65 17.80 -10.38
N GLU A 61 -18.55 18.79 -9.50
CA GLU A 61 -17.40 18.88 -8.60
C GLU A 61 -17.45 17.75 -7.57
N ARG A 62 -16.40 16.93 -7.59
CA ARG A 62 -16.28 15.78 -6.69
C ARG A 62 -15.45 16.18 -5.47
N TYR A 63 -15.89 15.78 -4.29
CA TYR A 63 -15.21 16.05 -3.03
C TYR A 63 -15.03 14.77 -2.21
N ALA A 64 -14.01 14.76 -1.35
CA ALA A 64 -13.69 13.70 -0.40
C ALA A 64 -13.54 14.28 1.02
N LEU A 65 -13.54 13.41 2.03
CA LEU A 65 -13.35 13.78 3.45
C LEU A 65 -14.38 14.82 3.91
N GLY A 66 -15.66 14.55 3.63
CA GLY A 66 -16.76 15.43 4.05
C GLY A 66 -16.76 16.81 3.40
N GLY A 67 -16.21 16.94 2.18
CA GLY A 67 -16.18 18.20 1.43
C GLY A 67 -14.88 18.99 1.55
N ALA A 68 -13.95 18.55 2.40
CA ALA A 68 -12.73 19.30 2.68
C ALA A 68 -11.64 19.11 1.59
N CYS A 69 -11.73 18.04 0.80
CA CYS A 69 -10.78 17.74 -0.27
C CYS A 69 -11.48 17.74 -1.63
N ARG A 70 -10.96 18.47 -2.62
CA ARG A 70 -11.49 18.41 -4.00
C ARG A 70 -10.82 17.27 -4.77
N VAL A 71 -11.63 16.47 -5.47
CA VAL A 71 -11.18 15.34 -6.28
C VAL A 71 -11.12 15.77 -7.74
N LEU A 72 -9.93 15.70 -8.33
CA LEU A 72 -9.63 16.09 -9.71
C LEU A 72 -9.09 14.89 -10.50
N ALA A 73 -9.05 15.03 -11.84
CA ALA A 73 -8.61 13.96 -12.75
C ALA A 73 -7.21 13.39 -12.39
N GLY A 74 -6.26 14.27 -12.05
CA GLY A 74 -4.88 13.88 -11.78
C GLY A 74 -4.09 13.50 -13.04
N MET A 75 -2.96 12.84 -12.85
CA MET A 75 -2.01 12.49 -13.92
C MET A 75 -1.57 11.02 -13.81
N PRO A 76 -1.39 10.31 -14.93
CA PRO A 76 -0.95 8.92 -14.94
C PRO A 76 0.52 8.73 -14.54
N ALA A 77 1.30 9.81 -14.41
CA ALA A 77 2.71 9.75 -14.05
C ALA A 77 3.08 10.86 -13.05
N PRO A 78 4.06 10.61 -12.17
CA PRO A 78 4.72 9.31 -11.94
C PRO A 78 3.81 8.31 -11.20
N LEU A 79 4.13 7.01 -11.27
CA LEU A 79 3.42 5.97 -10.52
C LEU A 79 3.65 6.10 -9.01
N GLY A 80 2.63 5.73 -8.25
CA GLY A 80 2.54 5.87 -6.80
C GLY A 80 1.89 7.18 -6.35
N ALA A 81 1.78 7.36 -5.04
CA ALA A 81 1.44 8.66 -4.47
C ALA A 81 2.61 9.66 -4.59
N THR A 82 2.32 10.86 -5.11
CA THR A 82 3.25 11.96 -5.28
C THR A 82 2.63 13.24 -4.75
N ALA A 83 3.24 13.82 -3.72
CA ALA A 83 2.81 15.11 -3.20
C ALA A 83 3.20 16.22 -4.19
N LEU A 84 2.22 17.03 -4.57
CA LEU A 84 2.37 18.20 -5.43
C LEU A 84 1.89 19.44 -4.67
N HIS A 85 1.95 20.61 -5.30
CA HIS A 85 1.42 21.83 -4.71
C HIS A 85 -0.09 21.69 -4.43
N GLY A 86 -0.50 21.88 -3.17
CA GLY A 86 -1.90 21.87 -2.74
C GLY A 86 -2.55 20.48 -2.63
N GLY A 87 -1.83 19.38 -2.82
CA GLY A 87 -2.44 18.05 -2.74
C GLY A 87 -1.54 16.89 -3.15
N VAL A 88 -2.16 15.76 -3.46
CA VAL A 88 -1.46 14.50 -3.78
C VAL A 88 -2.03 13.89 -5.05
N ASN A 89 -1.14 13.57 -5.98
CA ASN A 89 -1.46 12.76 -7.14
C ASN A 89 -1.24 11.28 -6.82
N PHE A 90 -2.24 10.45 -7.09
CA PHE A 90 -2.18 9.01 -6.97
C PHE A 90 -2.23 8.42 -8.38
N ALA A 91 -1.34 7.48 -8.69
CA ALA A 91 -1.34 6.77 -9.97
C ALA A 91 -0.93 5.31 -9.80
N VAL A 92 -1.75 4.37 -10.29
CA VAL A 92 -1.52 2.93 -10.15
C VAL A 92 -1.89 2.18 -11.42
N TYR A 93 -1.04 1.24 -11.82
CA TYR A 93 -1.29 0.41 -13.00
C TYR A 93 -2.24 -0.75 -12.66
N SER A 94 -3.28 -0.93 -13.49
CA SER A 94 -4.12 -2.13 -13.49
C SER A 94 -4.85 -2.25 -14.83
N SER A 95 -4.45 -3.22 -15.66
CA SER A 95 -5.03 -3.44 -16.99
C SER A 95 -6.30 -4.28 -17.00
N GLY A 96 -6.57 -5.04 -15.93
CA GLY A 96 -7.72 -5.96 -15.86
C GLY A 96 -8.84 -5.50 -14.94
N ALA A 97 -8.70 -4.36 -14.26
CA ALA A 97 -9.74 -3.84 -13.37
C ALA A 97 -10.87 -3.20 -14.18
N SER A 98 -12.11 -3.53 -13.84
CA SER A 98 -13.30 -2.86 -14.38
C SER A 98 -13.64 -1.58 -13.62
N ALA A 99 -13.23 -1.49 -12.35
CA ALA A 99 -13.33 -0.28 -11.54
C ALA A 99 -12.18 -0.22 -10.52
N ALA A 100 -11.85 0.98 -10.09
CA ALA A 100 -10.90 1.23 -9.03
C ALA A 100 -11.43 2.27 -8.05
N SER A 101 -11.10 2.12 -6.78
CA SER A 101 -11.32 3.13 -5.75
C SER A 101 -10.03 3.37 -4.97
N LEU A 102 -9.77 4.62 -4.62
CA LEU A 102 -8.77 4.99 -3.63
C LEU A 102 -9.41 4.92 -2.25
N CYS A 103 -8.90 4.05 -1.38
CA CYS A 103 -9.35 3.94 0.01
C CYS A 103 -8.40 4.72 0.91
N LEU A 104 -8.94 5.65 1.69
CA LEU A 104 -8.19 6.45 2.66
C LEU A 104 -8.44 5.94 4.08
N PHE A 105 -7.41 6.04 4.91
CA PHE A 105 -7.44 5.61 6.30
C PHE A 105 -6.80 6.65 7.21
N THR A 106 -7.42 6.92 8.35
CA THR A 106 -6.68 7.44 9.50
C THR A 106 -5.83 6.32 10.11
N PRO A 107 -4.74 6.62 10.85
CA PRO A 107 -3.97 5.60 11.53
C PRO A 107 -4.77 4.77 12.55
N ASP A 108 -5.85 5.31 13.10
CA ASP A 108 -6.71 4.59 14.04
C ASP A 108 -7.75 3.73 13.32
N ASP A 109 -8.34 4.23 12.24
CA ASP A 109 -9.27 3.43 11.41
C ASP A 109 -8.55 2.24 10.76
N LEU A 110 -7.29 2.41 10.36
CA LEU A 110 -6.48 1.29 9.85
C LEU A 110 -6.33 0.18 10.90
N LYS A 111 -6.10 0.52 12.18
CA LYS A 111 -6.02 -0.47 13.28
C LYS A 111 -7.36 -1.15 13.53
N ALA A 112 -8.45 -0.44 13.31
CA ALA A 112 -9.81 -0.96 13.40
C ALA A 112 -10.27 -1.68 12.11
N GLU A 113 -9.37 -1.84 11.11
CA GLU A 113 -9.66 -2.43 9.80
C GLU A 113 -10.88 -1.77 9.10
N THR A 114 -11.05 -0.47 9.31
CA THR A 114 -12.18 0.32 8.78
C THR A 114 -11.66 1.35 7.76
N VAL A 115 -12.37 1.52 6.65
CA VAL A 115 -12.05 2.56 5.66
C VAL A 115 -12.64 3.88 6.13
N THR A 116 -11.81 4.92 6.20
CA THR A 116 -12.28 6.28 6.57
C THR A 116 -13.11 6.89 5.45
N GLU A 117 -12.61 6.80 4.21
CA GLU A 117 -13.28 7.33 3.03
C GLU A 117 -12.88 6.49 1.81
N GLU A 118 -13.83 6.21 0.93
CA GLU A 118 -13.56 5.58 -0.37
C GLU A 118 -13.87 6.59 -1.49
N VAL A 119 -12.89 6.83 -2.35
CA VAL A 119 -12.99 7.71 -3.51
C VAL A 119 -13.02 6.86 -4.78
N PRO A 120 -14.18 6.65 -5.41
CA PRO A 120 -14.26 5.91 -6.67
C PRO A 120 -13.49 6.64 -7.77
N LEU A 121 -12.84 5.93 -8.69
CA LEU A 121 -12.19 6.54 -9.85
C LEU A 121 -13.11 6.38 -11.07
N ASP A 122 -13.39 7.49 -11.75
CA ASP A 122 -14.20 7.47 -12.96
C ASP A 122 -13.35 6.96 -14.15
N PRO A 123 -13.70 5.85 -14.82
CA PRO A 123 -12.92 5.34 -15.95
C PRO A 123 -12.78 6.33 -17.12
N LEU A 124 -13.64 7.35 -17.24
CA LEU A 124 -13.55 8.36 -18.29
C LEU A 124 -12.59 9.51 -17.94
N LEU A 125 -12.41 9.82 -16.64
CA LEU A 125 -11.60 10.96 -16.18
C LEU A 125 -10.31 10.55 -15.47
N ASN A 126 -10.33 9.41 -14.78
CA ASN A 126 -9.32 8.93 -13.84
C ASN A 126 -8.58 7.68 -14.38
N LEU A 127 -8.58 7.46 -15.69
CA LEU A 127 -7.90 6.35 -16.34
C LEU A 127 -7.28 6.80 -17.67
N THR A 128 -5.95 6.71 -17.77
CA THR A 128 -5.23 6.92 -19.03
C THR A 128 -4.49 5.64 -19.41
N GLY A 129 -4.90 5.01 -20.52
CA GLY A 129 -4.41 3.68 -20.90
C GLY A 129 -4.79 2.64 -19.84
N ASN A 130 -3.79 2.09 -19.14
CA ASN A 130 -3.98 1.11 -18.05
C ASN A 130 -3.59 1.68 -16.67
N VAL A 131 -3.49 3.00 -16.55
CA VAL A 131 -3.09 3.67 -15.31
C VAL A 131 -4.26 4.45 -14.75
N TRP A 132 -4.75 3.98 -13.61
CA TRP A 132 -5.75 4.66 -12.80
C TRP A 132 -5.08 5.80 -12.05
N HIS A 133 -5.65 6.99 -12.09
CA HIS A 133 -5.08 8.16 -11.43
C HIS A 133 -6.12 9.14 -10.91
N VAL A 134 -5.79 9.82 -9.82
CA VAL A 134 -6.62 10.85 -9.21
C VAL A 134 -5.74 11.86 -8.50
N PHE A 135 -6.11 13.14 -8.56
CA PHE A 135 -5.47 14.16 -7.74
C PHE A 135 -6.46 14.63 -6.67
N ILE A 136 -6.05 14.56 -5.41
CA ILE A 136 -6.85 15.05 -4.30
C ILE A 136 -6.19 16.31 -3.75
N HIS A 137 -6.90 17.43 -3.85
CA HIS A 137 -6.48 18.72 -3.35
C HIS A 137 -6.86 18.86 -1.87
N GLY A 138 -5.90 19.18 -1.01
CA GLY A 138 -6.09 19.43 0.42
C GLY A 138 -4.95 18.90 1.30
N ASP A 139 -4.46 19.73 2.22
CA ASP A 139 -3.26 19.42 3.01
C ASP A 139 -3.48 18.33 4.08
N GLN A 140 -4.74 18.09 4.49
CA GLN A 140 -5.09 17.09 5.51
C GLN A 140 -4.79 15.64 5.10
N LEU A 141 -4.54 15.38 3.81
CA LEU A 141 -4.18 14.05 3.31
C LEU A 141 -2.86 13.54 3.88
N HIS A 142 -1.94 14.41 4.28
CA HIS A 142 -0.58 14.01 4.66
C HIS A 142 -0.51 13.23 5.99
N ASP A 143 -1.57 13.29 6.80
CA ASP A 143 -1.73 12.52 8.03
C ASP A 143 -2.53 11.22 7.84
N MET A 144 -3.02 10.99 6.62
CA MET A 144 -3.73 9.78 6.24
C MET A 144 -2.82 8.74 5.58
N LEU A 145 -3.37 7.54 5.44
CA LEU A 145 -2.81 6.40 4.73
C LEU A 145 -3.75 6.04 3.59
N TYR A 146 -3.26 5.29 2.61
CA TYR A 146 -4.06 4.92 1.44
C TYR A 146 -3.85 3.47 0.97
N GLY A 147 -4.84 2.95 0.28
CA GLY A 147 -4.76 1.70 -0.50
C GLY A 147 -5.71 1.77 -1.68
N TYR A 148 -5.77 0.71 -2.47
CA TYR A 148 -6.70 0.63 -3.60
C TYR A 148 -7.64 -0.55 -3.44
N ARG A 149 -8.90 -0.34 -3.79
CA ARG A 149 -9.87 -1.41 -4.04
C ARG A 149 -10.04 -1.53 -5.54
N PHE A 150 -9.93 -2.74 -6.07
CA PHE A 150 -10.17 -3.01 -7.48
C PHE A 150 -11.33 -3.98 -7.63
N ASP A 151 -12.22 -3.67 -8.56
CA ASP A 151 -13.21 -4.62 -9.07
C ASP A 151 -12.75 -5.17 -10.42
N GLY A 152 -13.14 -6.40 -10.71
CA GLY A 152 -12.75 -7.11 -11.93
C GLY A 152 -13.12 -8.58 -11.89
N VAL A 153 -12.65 -9.32 -12.89
CA VAL A 153 -12.98 -10.74 -13.03
C VAL A 153 -12.20 -11.57 -12.01
N PHE A 154 -12.91 -12.37 -11.21
CA PHE A 154 -12.33 -13.45 -10.40
C PHE A 154 -12.47 -14.78 -11.16
N ALA A 155 -11.39 -15.20 -11.82
CA ALA A 155 -11.29 -16.44 -12.58
C ALA A 155 -9.88 -17.05 -12.40
N PRO A 156 -9.62 -17.71 -11.24
CA PRO A 156 -8.30 -18.24 -10.90
C PRO A 156 -7.71 -19.19 -11.94
N GLU A 157 -8.55 -19.97 -12.61
CA GLU A 157 -8.17 -20.89 -13.68
C GLU A 157 -7.61 -20.18 -14.93
N ARG A 158 -7.89 -18.87 -15.08
CA ARG A 158 -7.33 -17.98 -16.11
C ARG A 158 -6.30 -17.00 -15.55
N GLY A 159 -5.90 -17.17 -14.29
CA GLY A 159 -4.95 -16.29 -13.61
C GLY A 159 -5.52 -14.92 -13.21
N GLN A 160 -6.84 -14.75 -13.17
CA GLN A 160 -7.50 -13.49 -12.78
C GLN A 160 -7.99 -13.60 -11.33
N TYR A 161 -7.52 -12.71 -10.46
CA TYR A 161 -7.73 -12.78 -9.00
C TYR A 161 -8.31 -11.49 -8.41
N TYR A 162 -9.06 -10.71 -9.19
CA TYR A 162 -9.69 -9.48 -8.68
C TYR A 162 -10.71 -9.84 -7.60
N ASP A 163 -10.52 -9.31 -6.40
CA ASP A 163 -11.41 -9.50 -5.26
C ASP A 163 -11.68 -8.14 -4.62
N VAL A 164 -12.88 -7.62 -4.89
CA VAL A 164 -13.34 -6.29 -4.44
C VAL A 164 -13.45 -6.18 -2.92
N SER A 165 -13.49 -7.31 -2.19
CA SER A 165 -13.50 -7.27 -0.73
C SER A 165 -12.16 -6.83 -0.14
N ASN A 166 -11.06 -7.00 -0.88
CA ASN A 166 -9.71 -6.66 -0.43
C ASN A 166 -9.32 -5.22 -0.79
N ILE A 167 -8.50 -4.63 0.07
CA ILE A 167 -7.82 -3.35 -0.20
C ILE A 167 -6.33 -3.67 -0.30
N VAL A 168 -5.76 -3.39 -1.46
CA VAL A 168 -4.36 -3.71 -1.78
C VAL A 168 -3.46 -2.50 -1.55
N VAL A 169 -2.21 -2.78 -1.16
CA VAL A 169 -1.17 -1.76 -1.03
C VAL A 169 -0.68 -1.32 -2.41
N ASP A 170 -0.38 -0.03 -2.55
CA ASP A 170 0.27 0.50 -3.74
C ASP A 170 1.68 -0.12 -3.91
N PRO A 171 1.99 -0.77 -5.05
CA PRO A 171 3.33 -1.30 -5.33
C PRO A 171 4.45 -0.27 -5.21
N TYR A 172 4.14 1.02 -5.38
CA TYR A 172 5.07 2.16 -5.34
C TYR A 172 5.06 2.92 -4.01
N ALA A 173 4.33 2.42 -3.00
CA ALA A 173 4.29 3.02 -1.67
C ALA A 173 5.70 3.24 -1.10
N LYS A 174 5.96 4.45 -0.60
CA LYS A 174 7.29 4.81 -0.02
C LYS A 174 7.48 4.31 1.41
N ALA A 175 6.38 4.02 2.09
CA ALA A 175 6.34 3.27 3.34
C ALA A 175 5.00 2.53 3.41
N VAL A 176 5.01 1.34 4.03
CA VAL A 176 3.81 0.55 4.34
C VAL A 176 3.59 0.57 5.83
N VAL A 177 2.33 0.77 6.23
CA VAL A 177 1.89 0.81 7.62
C VAL A 177 0.90 -0.33 7.86
N SER A 178 1.15 -1.09 8.93
CA SER A 178 0.24 -2.10 9.47
C SER A 178 0.57 -2.37 10.93
N ARG A 179 1.51 -3.29 11.20
CA ARG A 179 1.98 -3.66 12.53
C ARG A 179 3.21 -2.84 12.93
N GLY A 180 3.17 -2.27 14.13
CA GLY A 180 4.20 -1.36 14.62
C GLY A 180 5.41 -2.01 15.29
N LYS A 181 5.37 -3.31 15.61
CA LYS A 181 6.43 -4.00 16.36
C LYS A 181 6.74 -5.36 15.74
N TYR A 182 8.03 -5.68 15.65
CA TYR A 182 8.51 -6.97 15.15
C TYR A 182 8.05 -8.12 16.06
N GLY A 183 7.46 -9.16 15.47
CA GLY A 183 7.03 -10.38 16.17
C GLY A 183 5.72 -10.23 16.93
N VAL A 184 5.03 -9.09 16.82
CA VAL A 184 3.74 -8.83 17.49
C VAL A 184 2.62 -8.89 16.45
N PRO A 185 1.65 -9.81 16.58
CA PRO A 185 0.47 -9.87 15.72
C PRO A 185 -0.38 -8.59 15.78
N GLY A 186 -1.25 -8.41 14.79
CA GLY A 186 -2.29 -7.39 14.82
C GLY A 186 -3.43 -7.74 15.78
N PRO A 187 -4.47 -6.90 15.85
CA PRO A 187 -5.68 -7.17 16.63
C PRO A 187 -6.27 -8.55 16.32
N GLY A 188 -6.75 -9.26 17.34
CA GLY A 188 -7.32 -10.60 17.18
C GLY A 188 -6.32 -11.67 16.73
N ASP A 189 -5.03 -11.50 17.06
CA ASP A 189 -3.92 -12.38 16.64
C ASP A 189 -3.75 -12.47 15.11
N ASN A 190 -4.26 -11.46 14.39
CA ASN A 190 -4.15 -11.42 12.93
C ASN A 190 -2.69 -11.20 12.48
N CYS A 191 -2.14 -12.18 11.77
CA CYS A 191 -0.78 -12.08 11.21
C CYS A 191 -0.74 -11.33 9.86
N TRP A 192 -1.90 -11.06 9.26
CA TRP A 192 -2.10 -10.32 8.02
C TRP A 192 -3.17 -9.22 8.19
N PRO A 193 -2.98 -8.26 9.11
CA PRO A 193 -3.90 -7.13 9.23
C PRO A 193 -3.81 -6.24 7.98
N GLN A 194 -4.82 -5.39 7.78
CA GLN A 194 -4.85 -4.44 6.68
C GLN A 194 -3.55 -3.63 6.61
N MET A 195 -2.99 -3.55 5.41
CA MET A 195 -1.80 -2.75 5.11
C MET A 195 -2.21 -1.53 4.28
N ALA A 196 -1.58 -0.39 4.53
CA ALA A 196 -1.80 0.83 3.76
C ALA A 196 -0.46 1.53 3.47
N GLY A 197 -0.40 2.22 2.34
CA GLY A 197 0.70 3.10 1.98
C GLY A 197 0.66 4.42 2.73
N MET A 198 1.82 4.95 3.07
CA MET A 198 1.98 6.31 3.59
C MET A 198 1.83 7.35 2.47
N ILE A 199 1.06 8.41 2.70
CA ILE A 199 1.00 9.57 1.82
C ILE A 199 2.27 10.44 1.99
N PRO A 200 3.05 10.74 0.93
CA PRO A 200 4.28 11.53 1.05
C PRO A 200 3.99 13.00 1.40
N LEU A 201 4.99 13.69 1.96
CA LEU A 201 4.99 15.14 2.13
C LEU A 201 5.53 15.83 0.86
N PRO A 202 5.16 17.09 0.58
CA PRO A 202 5.64 17.82 -0.60
C PRO A 202 7.15 18.06 -0.59
N HIS A 203 7.79 17.98 0.57
CA HIS A 203 9.23 18.19 0.72
C HIS A 203 9.86 17.08 1.58
N SER A 204 11.10 16.68 1.24
CA SER A 204 11.85 15.77 2.09
C SER A 204 12.33 16.50 3.34
N THR A 205 12.13 15.86 4.50
CA THR A 205 12.62 16.37 5.79
C THR A 205 14.03 15.88 6.13
N PHE A 206 14.66 15.08 5.25
CA PHE A 206 15.95 14.46 5.54
C PHE A 206 17.13 15.32 5.07
N ASN A 207 18.05 15.63 5.98
CA ASN A 207 19.29 16.34 5.65
C ASN A 207 20.43 15.35 5.39
N TRP A 208 20.86 15.22 4.13
CA TRP A 208 21.98 14.36 3.74
C TRP A 208 23.36 14.87 4.18
N GLN A 209 23.48 16.12 4.60
CA GLN A 209 24.77 16.72 5.01
C GLN A 209 25.85 16.64 3.92
N GLY A 210 25.45 16.72 2.64
CA GLY A 210 26.35 16.62 1.49
C GLY A 210 26.81 15.21 1.14
N ASP A 211 26.22 14.18 1.76
CA ASP A 211 26.53 12.78 1.47
C ASP A 211 26.25 12.40 0.01
N LEU A 212 27.16 11.59 -0.55
CA LEU A 212 27.11 11.07 -1.91
C LEU A 212 27.61 9.61 -1.89
N PRO A 213 27.10 8.73 -2.78
CA PRO A 213 27.61 7.36 -2.90
C PRO A 213 29.14 7.33 -3.10
N LEU A 214 29.83 6.43 -2.40
CA LEU A 214 31.30 6.35 -2.38
C LEU A 214 31.90 5.87 -3.71
N LYS A 215 31.20 4.94 -4.40
CA LYS A 215 31.57 4.41 -5.73
C LYS A 215 32.96 3.77 -5.76
N TYR A 216 33.26 2.91 -4.79
CA TYR A 216 34.47 2.10 -4.85
C TYR A 216 34.46 1.20 -6.09
N HIS A 217 35.64 0.85 -6.60
CA HIS A 217 35.72 -0.16 -7.64
C HIS A 217 35.41 -1.53 -7.03
N GLN A 218 34.58 -2.32 -7.72
CA GLN A 218 34.13 -3.63 -7.22
C GLN A 218 35.27 -4.57 -6.79
N LYS A 219 36.43 -4.50 -7.47
CA LYS A 219 37.63 -5.29 -7.13
C LYS A 219 38.25 -4.97 -5.77
N ASP A 220 37.95 -3.79 -5.22
CA ASP A 220 38.50 -3.27 -3.96
C ASP A 220 37.53 -3.51 -2.79
N LEU A 221 36.38 -4.16 -3.03
CA LEU A 221 35.37 -4.41 -2.01
C LEU A 221 35.71 -5.60 -1.10
N VAL A 222 35.49 -5.40 0.19
CA VAL A 222 35.46 -6.40 1.24
C VAL A 222 34.06 -6.34 1.85
N ILE A 223 33.21 -7.27 1.42
CA ILE A 223 31.78 -7.28 1.69
C ILE A 223 31.48 -7.98 3.01
N TYR A 224 30.66 -7.35 3.86
CA TYR A 224 30.10 -7.93 5.06
C TYR A 224 28.59 -8.15 4.90
N GLU A 225 28.17 -9.40 4.69
CA GLU A 225 26.75 -9.75 4.68
C GLU A 225 26.21 -9.69 6.12
N MET A 226 25.12 -8.94 6.34
CA MET A 226 24.49 -8.88 7.65
C MET A 226 22.97 -8.80 7.61
N HIS A 227 22.38 -9.43 8.62
CA HIS A 227 20.98 -9.23 8.95
C HIS A 227 20.82 -8.00 9.85
N LEU A 228 20.10 -6.98 9.39
CA LEU A 228 19.95 -5.71 10.11
C LEU A 228 19.48 -5.90 11.57
N ARG A 229 18.40 -6.67 11.78
CA ARG A 229 17.92 -6.99 13.13
C ARG A 229 18.95 -7.77 13.94
N GLY A 230 19.45 -8.89 13.41
CA GLY A 230 20.39 -9.77 14.11
C GLY A 230 21.65 -9.05 14.60
N PHE A 231 22.16 -8.10 13.82
CA PHE A 231 23.41 -7.37 14.10
C PHE A 231 23.45 -6.70 15.48
N THR A 232 22.32 -6.21 15.97
CA THR A 232 22.25 -5.53 17.28
C THR A 232 21.14 -6.03 18.19
N LYS A 233 20.49 -7.16 17.89
CA LYS A 233 19.32 -7.59 18.69
C LYS A 233 19.69 -8.14 20.07
N HIS A 234 20.84 -8.78 20.21
CA HIS A 234 21.27 -9.39 21.46
C HIS A 234 21.67 -8.33 22.51
N ASP A 235 21.44 -8.61 23.79
CA ASP A 235 21.68 -7.65 24.89
C ASP A 235 23.15 -7.23 24.98
N SER A 236 24.08 -8.14 24.62
CA SER A 236 25.52 -7.84 24.58
C SER A 236 25.90 -6.76 23.55
N SER A 237 25.00 -6.40 22.63
CA SER A 237 25.21 -5.27 21.74
C SER A 237 25.27 -3.94 22.50
N ASN A 238 24.59 -3.81 23.65
CA ASN A 238 24.43 -2.54 24.38
C ASN A 238 23.86 -1.39 23.50
N ALA A 239 23.17 -1.70 22.41
CA ALA A 239 22.54 -0.70 21.57
C ALA A 239 21.29 -0.14 22.25
N LYS A 240 21.07 1.17 22.18
CA LYS A 240 19.86 1.81 22.75
C LYS A 240 18.57 1.35 22.05
N HIS A 241 18.67 0.99 20.78
CA HIS A 241 17.57 0.49 19.96
C HIS A 241 17.94 -0.86 19.30
N PRO A 242 17.94 -1.97 20.06
CA PRO A 242 18.41 -3.27 19.57
C PRO A 242 17.62 -3.77 18.36
N GLY A 243 18.35 -4.13 17.29
CA GLY A 243 17.80 -4.71 16.07
C GLY A 243 17.02 -3.74 15.20
N THR A 244 17.39 -2.46 15.22
CA THR A 244 16.85 -1.40 14.34
C THR A 244 17.94 -0.76 13.49
N TYR A 245 17.57 0.07 12.50
CA TYR A 245 18.52 0.84 11.70
C TYR A 245 19.44 1.71 12.57
N ILE A 246 18.89 2.47 13.53
CA ILE A 246 19.67 3.30 14.45
C ILE A 246 20.48 2.44 15.44
N GLY A 247 19.97 1.28 15.82
CA GLY A 247 20.76 0.28 16.54
C GLY A 247 22.03 -0.09 15.77
N ALA A 248 21.89 -0.43 14.48
CA ALA A 248 23.01 -0.77 13.61
C ALA A 248 24.00 0.38 13.44
N VAL A 249 23.53 1.63 13.31
CA VAL A 249 24.38 2.84 13.27
C VAL A 249 25.36 2.88 14.45
N SER A 250 24.90 2.53 15.67
CA SER A 250 25.74 2.54 16.88
C SER A 250 26.91 1.54 16.86
N LYS A 251 26.96 0.65 15.85
CA LYS A 251 27.98 -0.39 15.70
C LYS A 251 28.76 -0.31 14.39
N LEU A 252 28.56 0.73 13.59
CA LEU A 252 29.32 0.88 12.33
C LEU A 252 30.82 1.10 12.56
N ASP A 253 31.24 1.67 13.71
CA ASP A 253 32.66 1.82 14.04
C ASP A 253 33.35 0.45 14.18
N HIS A 254 32.66 -0.56 14.70
CA HIS A 254 33.18 -1.93 14.75
C HIS A 254 33.45 -2.50 13.36
N LEU A 255 32.57 -2.24 12.38
CA LEU A 255 32.77 -2.70 11.00
C LEU A 255 33.94 -1.96 10.32
N LYS A 256 34.07 -0.65 10.59
CA LYS A 256 35.22 0.12 10.14
C LYS A 256 36.54 -0.43 10.72
N GLU A 257 36.57 -0.73 12.02
CA GLU A 257 37.74 -1.34 12.69
C GLU A 257 38.05 -2.75 12.17
N LEU A 258 37.02 -3.52 11.82
CA LEU A 258 37.18 -4.83 11.18
C LEU A 258 37.83 -4.71 9.79
N GLY A 259 37.72 -3.55 9.13
CA GLY A 259 38.32 -3.26 7.82
C GLY A 259 37.41 -3.55 6.64
N VAL A 260 36.11 -3.72 6.85
CA VAL A 260 35.14 -3.88 5.75
C VAL A 260 34.78 -2.51 5.16
N ASN A 261 34.51 -2.47 3.85
CA ASN A 261 34.16 -1.23 3.13
C ASN A 261 32.86 -1.35 2.33
N CYS A 262 32.14 -2.47 2.47
CA CYS A 262 30.81 -2.66 1.90
C CYS A 262 29.97 -3.54 2.82
N ILE A 263 28.73 -3.15 3.06
CA ILE A 263 27.71 -3.93 3.79
C ILE A 263 26.68 -4.45 2.80
N GLU A 264 26.51 -5.77 2.75
CA GLU A 264 25.39 -6.39 2.06
C GLU A 264 24.28 -6.68 3.07
N LEU A 265 23.22 -5.88 3.05
CA LEU A 265 22.06 -6.12 3.90
C LEU A 265 21.22 -7.27 3.33
N MET A 266 20.89 -8.24 4.19
CA MET A 266 19.73 -9.10 3.97
C MET A 266 18.46 -8.25 3.75
N PRO A 267 17.38 -8.80 3.14
CA PRO A 267 16.21 -8.03 2.73
C PRO A 267 15.74 -6.96 3.72
N CYS A 268 15.79 -5.70 3.27
CA CYS A 268 15.35 -4.54 4.02
C CYS A 268 14.14 -3.84 3.41
N HIS A 269 13.58 -4.41 2.34
CA HIS A 269 12.23 -4.07 1.84
C HIS A 269 11.16 -4.58 2.82
N GLU A 270 9.95 -4.03 2.79
CA GLU A 270 8.85 -4.48 3.65
C GLU A 270 8.50 -5.95 3.36
N PHE A 271 8.45 -6.77 4.41
CA PHE A 271 8.08 -8.18 4.38
C PHE A 271 7.37 -8.58 5.68
N ASN A 272 6.52 -9.61 5.70
CA ASN A 272 5.84 -10.03 6.92
C ASN A 272 6.60 -11.14 7.66
N GLU A 273 7.24 -10.83 8.79
CA GLU A 273 7.94 -11.84 9.60
C GLU A 273 7.01 -12.90 10.20
N LEU A 274 5.71 -12.61 10.26
CA LEU A 274 4.69 -13.50 10.80
C LEU A 274 3.97 -14.35 9.73
N GLU A 275 4.40 -14.34 8.47
CA GLU A 275 3.70 -15.05 7.38
C GLU A 275 3.53 -16.56 7.63
N TYR A 276 4.44 -17.19 8.38
CA TYR A 276 4.39 -18.60 8.76
C TYR A 276 4.17 -18.79 10.27
N PHE A 277 3.80 -17.71 10.97
CA PHE A 277 3.58 -17.75 12.41
C PHE A 277 2.42 -18.69 12.71
N SER A 278 2.73 -19.70 13.51
CA SER A 278 1.82 -20.76 13.90
C SER A 278 2.25 -21.27 15.27
N SER A 279 1.71 -22.41 15.71
CA SER A 279 2.01 -23.01 17.01
C SER A 279 3.51 -23.27 17.29
N SER A 280 4.37 -23.28 16.25
CA SER A 280 5.81 -23.49 16.41
C SER A 280 6.64 -22.21 16.64
N SER A 281 5.99 -21.03 16.75
CA SER A 281 6.65 -19.72 16.93
C SER A 281 7.73 -19.39 15.88
N LYS A 282 7.69 -20.06 14.72
CA LYS A 282 8.62 -19.79 13.62
C LYS A 282 8.23 -18.49 12.95
N MET A 283 9.23 -17.71 12.59
CA MET A 283 9.06 -16.43 11.90
C MET A 283 9.92 -16.43 10.64
N ASN A 284 9.48 -15.72 9.61
CA ASN A 284 10.38 -15.34 8.53
C ASN A 284 11.35 -14.29 9.08
N PHE A 285 12.50 -14.75 9.55
CA PHE A 285 13.52 -13.86 10.09
C PHE A 285 14.22 -13.09 8.96
N TRP A 286 14.71 -13.83 7.95
CA TRP A 286 15.55 -13.30 6.87
C TRP A 286 14.85 -12.30 5.94
N GLY A 287 13.54 -12.45 5.72
CA GLY A 287 12.77 -11.49 4.94
C GLY A 287 12.75 -11.73 3.42
N TYR A 288 13.18 -12.90 2.94
CA TYR A 288 13.08 -13.29 1.51
C TYR A 288 11.63 -13.63 1.09
N SER A 289 10.69 -12.74 1.38
CA SER A 289 9.26 -12.80 1.03
C SER A 289 8.71 -11.37 0.99
N THR A 290 9.14 -10.60 -0.01
CA THR A 290 8.87 -9.16 -0.07
C THR A 290 7.40 -8.85 -0.36
N ILE A 291 6.85 -7.92 0.40
CA ILE A 291 5.50 -7.35 0.21
C ILE A 291 5.57 -6.08 -0.62
N ASN A 292 6.51 -5.17 -0.31
CA ASN A 292 6.62 -3.90 -1.03
C ASN A 292 8.08 -3.51 -1.26
N PHE A 293 8.44 -3.31 -2.54
CA PHE A 293 9.80 -3.07 -2.99
C PHE A 293 10.28 -1.62 -2.82
N PHE A 294 9.38 -0.67 -2.57
CA PHE A 294 9.70 0.75 -2.41
C PHE A 294 9.70 1.21 -0.94
N SER A 295 9.29 0.33 -0.04
CA SER A 295 9.16 0.62 1.39
C SER A 295 10.25 -0.08 2.18
N PRO A 296 11.02 0.64 3.03
CA PRO A 296 11.90 0.00 3.98
C PRO A 296 11.07 -0.75 5.03
N MET A 297 11.61 -1.85 5.56
CA MET A 297 10.96 -2.66 6.59
C MET A 297 10.64 -1.82 7.83
N ALA A 298 9.36 -1.52 8.05
CA ALA A 298 8.93 -0.57 9.08
C ALA A 298 9.26 -1.07 10.49
N ARG A 299 9.21 -2.39 10.69
CA ARG A 299 9.49 -3.05 11.99
C ARG A 299 10.98 -3.14 12.33
N TYR A 300 11.86 -2.65 11.45
CA TYR A 300 13.26 -2.38 11.74
C TYR A 300 13.51 -0.92 12.12
N SER A 301 12.48 -0.08 12.16
CA SER A 301 12.60 1.28 12.68
C SER A 301 12.45 1.32 14.20
N SER A 302 13.21 2.19 14.87
CA SER A 302 13.03 2.48 16.30
C SER A 302 11.75 3.30 16.59
N SER A 303 11.24 4.02 15.59
CA SER A 303 9.95 4.72 15.67
C SER A 303 8.75 3.80 15.38
N GLY A 304 8.97 2.64 14.76
CA GLY A 304 7.91 1.75 14.30
C GLY A 304 7.02 2.45 13.27
N ILE A 305 5.71 2.50 13.53
CA ILE A 305 4.72 3.15 12.65
C ILE A 305 4.14 4.45 13.24
N ARG A 306 4.73 5.01 14.32
CA ARG A 306 4.15 6.16 15.03
C ARG A 306 4.00 7.41 14.17
N ASP A 307 4.82 7.54 13.13
CA ASP A 307 4.87 8.64 12.19
C ASP A 307 4.48 8.18 10.77
N SER A 308 3.53 7.25 10.68
CA SER A 308 3.05 6.68 9.42
C SER A 308 4.18 6.06 8.57
N GLY A 309 5.23 5.55 9.22
CA GLY A 309 6.36 4.88 8.55
C GLY A 309 7.45 5.83 8.04
N ARG A 310 7.31 7.16 8.22
CA ARG A 310 8.33 8.15 7.83
C ARG A 310 9.66 7.92 8.53
N GLY A 311 9.62 7.46 9.79
CA GLY A 311 10.81 7.20 10.58
C GLY A 311 11.64 6.05 10.02
N ALA A 312 11.02 5.01 9.46
CA ALA A 312 11.75 3.94 8.80
C ALA A 312 12.58 4.46 7.61
N ILE A 313 12.00 5.34 6.79
CA ILE A 313 12.70 5.98 5.67
C ILE A 313 13.88 6.81 6.19
N ASN A 314 13.66 7.67 7.19
CA ASN A 314 14.69 8.57 7.70
C ASN A 314 15.80 7.83 8.47
N GLU A 315 15.45 6.77 9.20
CA GLU A 315 16.44 5.94 9.88
C GLU A 315 17.27 5.11 8.90
N PHE A 316 16.68 4.58 7.83
CA PHE A 316 17.43 3.90 6.77
C PHE A 316 18.41 4.86 6.06
N LYS A 317 17.95 6.06 5.70
CA LYS A 317 18.83 7.09 5.14
C LYS A 317 19.94 7.51 6.12
N THR A 318 19.64 7.56 7.42
CA THR A 318 20.64 7.81 8.46
C THR A 318 21.68 6.69 8.50
N PHE A 319 21.25 5.43 8.42
CA PHE A 319 22.16 4.29 8.35
C PHE A 319 23.12 4.40 7.17
N VAL A 320 22.60 4.66 5.97
CA VAL A 320 23.42 4.86 4.75
C VAL A 320 24.42 6.01 4.93
N ARG A 321 23.95 7.20 5.33
CA ARG A 321 24.82 8.37 5.54
C ARG A 321 25.93 8.10 6.56
N GLU A 322 25.62 7.40 7.65
CA GLU A 322 26.60 7.11 8.70
C GLU A 322 27.58 6.00 8.31
N ALA A 323 27.19 5.07 7.43
CA ALA A 323 28.08 4.09 6.81
C ALA A 323 29.05 4.78 5.83
N HIS A 324 28.54 5.66 4.95
CA HIS A 324 29.36 6.43 4.02
C HIS A 324 30.41 7.29 4.73
N LYS A 325 30.06 7.97 5.85
CA LYS A 325 31.01 8.71 6.69
C LYS A 325 32.16 7.85 7.23
N ARG A 326 31.96 6.54 7.30
CA ARG A 326 32.96 5.55 7.75
C ARG A 326 33.71 4.90 6.60
N GLY A 327 33.41 5.30 5.36
CA GLY A 327 34.01 4.73 4.16
C GLY A 327 33.43 3.36 3.81
N ILE A 328 32.18 3.11 4.15
CA ILE A 328 31.47 1.84 3.92
C ILE A 328 30.32 2.07 2.95
N GLU A 329 30.29 1.34 1.83
CA GLU A 329 29.15 1.23 0.91
C GLU A 329 28.01 0.40 1.48
#